data_AF-A0AA35S3V8-F1
#
_entry.id   AF-A0AA35S3V8-F1
#
_cell.length_a   1.000
_cell.length_b   1.000
_cell.length_c   1.000
_cell.angle_alpha   90.00
_cell.angle_beta   90.00
_cell.angle_gamma   90.00
#
_symmetry.space_group_name_H-M   'P 1'
#
loop_
_entity.id
_entity.type
_entity.pdbx_description
1 polymer ?
#
loop_
_entity_poly.entity_id
_entity_poly.type
_entity_poly.pdbx_seq_one_letter_code
_entity_poly.pdbx_strand_id
1 'polypeptide(L)'
;MYLVDQDWNGQLATTAVAQILLEQEMDHTVATKFAPADSAPLFIGLERGDFHFVCCNWPSYSAELLDEYVNAEDAEVERMGTVGIVGETGWYVPSYVINGDADRGIEAVAPNLRTVSDLNQYKDVFATSDTGTSGRLLEFTAAWDTRPEERLEAFGADFQAVFAGSEGAALAELDAAFQRGDPILTYLWEPHWAHAKYNLVQIDMPAWTSDCYPDGDSFNCGFPTDGVAKLIWPGLQDEFPEAYEFLSNFQMTNAQQNEIVLNLTENDLTVRQAAQEWVDANESVWRSWIP
;
A
#
# COMPACT_ATOMS: atom_id res chain seq x y z
N MET A 1 6.58 -24.18 -5.47
CA MET A 1 6.96 -22.87 -4.88
C MET A 1 5.73 -22.22 -4.25
N TYR A 2 5.90 -21.47 -3.16
CA TYR A 2 4.84 -20.70 -2.51
C TYR A 2 5.14 -19.20 -2.56
N LEU A 3 4.33 -18.42 -3.27
CA LEU A 3 4.36 -16.96 -3.18
C LEU A 3 3.39 -16.50 -2.10
N VAL A 4 3.59 -15.29 -1.60
CA VAL A 4 2.72 -14.70 -0.59
C VAL A 4 1.69 -13.77 -1.23
N ASP A 5 0.43 -13.95 -0.88
CA ASP A 5 -0.64 -12.97 -1.08
C ASP A 5 -0.83 -12.17 0.21
N GLN A 6 -0.94 -10.85 0.11
CA GLN A 6 -1.23 -9.94 1.22
C GLN A 6 -2.64 -9.36 1.08
N ASP A 7 -2.96 -8.39 1.93
CA ASP A 7 -4.29 -7.85 2.13
C ASP A 7 -4.56 -6.53 1.37
N TRP A 8 -3.78 -6.24 0.32
CA TRP A 8 -4.04 -5.13 -0.59
C TRP A 8 -3.84 -5.44 -2.08
N ASN A 9 -4.66 -4.84 -2.93
CA ASN A 9 -4.87 -5.19 -4.33
C ASN A 9 -3.62 -5.04 -5.20
N GLY A 10 -2.82 -4.00 -4.99
CA GLY A 10 -1.61 -3.82 -5.78
C GLY A 10 -0.59 -4.93 -5.53
N GLN A 11 -0.43 -5.38 -4.29
CA GLN A 11 0.42 -6.53 -4.01
C GLN A 11 -0.10 -7.80 -4.68
N LEU A 12 -1.41 -8.04 -4.59
CA LEU A 12 -2.05 -9.19 -5.24
C LEU A 12 -1.82 -9.16 -6.76
N ALA A 13 -1.95 -7.99 -7.39
CA ALA A 13 -1.67 -7.80 -8.80
C ALA A 13 -0.21 -8.13 -9.16
N THR A 14 0.75 -7.60 -8.40
CA THR A 14 2.18 -7.86 -8.61
C THR A 14 2.52 -9.35 -8.45
N THR A 15 2.01 -9.99 -7.39
CA THR A 15 2.25 -11.42 -7.12
C THR A 15 1.62 -12.28 -8.21
N ALA A 16 0.44 -11.93 -8.71
CA ALA A 16 -0.21 -12.65 -9.81
C ALA A 16 0.62 -12.61 -11.10
N VAL A 17 1.24 -11.48 -11.44
CA VAL A 17 2.16 -11.39 -12.60
C VAL A 17 3.34 -12.34 -12.42
N ALA A 18 4.00 -12.30 -11.25
CA ALA A 18 5.12 -13.21 -10.96
C ALA A 18 4.69 -14.69 -11.03
N GLN A 19 3.52 -15.02 -10.46
CA GLN A 19 2.96 -16.36 -10.52
C GLN A 19 2.74 -16.83 -11.96
N ILE A 20 2.09 -16.00 -12.79
CA ILE A 20 1.77 -16.35 -14.18
C ILE A 20 3.04 -16.64 -14.98
N LEU A 21 4.06 -15.79 -14.86
CA LEU A 21 5.32 -15.96 -15.59
C LEU A 21 6.09 -17.21 -15.14
N LEU A 22 6.15 -17.47 -13.83
CA LEU A 22 6.75 -18.70 -13.30
C LEU A 22 6.04 -19.96 -13.82
N GLU A 23 4.72 -19.92 -13.93
CA GLU A 23 3.92 -21.08 -14.38
C GLU A 23 3.96 -21.27 -15.90
N GLN A 24 3.87 -20.19 -16.69
CA GLN A 24 3.70 -20.27 -18.15
C GLN A 24 5.02 -20.26 -18.93
N GLU A 25 6.02 -19.52 -18.45
CA GLU A 25 7.29 -19.35 -19.16
C GLU A 25 8.41 -20.24 -18.60
N MET A 26 8.22 -20.79 -17.39
CA MET A 26 9.28 -21.51 -16.66
C MET A 26 8.81 -22.87 -16.08
N ASP A 27 7.59 -23.31 -16.41
CA ASP A 27 7.02 -24.61 -16.02
C ASP A 27 7.04 -24.90 -14.49
N HIS A 28 7.06 -23.87 -13.65
CA HIS A 28 7.00 -24.04 -12.19
C HIS A 28 5.57 -24.32 -11.71
N THR A 29 5.42 -25.25 -10.76
CA THR A 29 4.19 -25.36 -9.97
C THR A 29 4.22 -24.34 -8.83
N VAL A 30 3.36 -23.34 -8.93
CA VAL A 30 3.26 -22.24 -7.96
C VAL A 30 1.91 -22.29 -7.25
N ALA A 31 1.91 -22.03 -5.95
CA ALA A 31 0.71 -21.78 -5.16
C ALA A 31 0.90 -20.50 -4.36
N THR A 32 -0.19 -19.84 -4.00
CA THR A 32 -0.14 -18.69 -3.09
C THR A 32 -0.58 -19.08 -1.69
N LYS A 33 -0.03 -18.41 -0.69
CA LYS A 33 -0.47 -18.48 0.71
C LYS A 33 -0.65 -17.07 1.23
N PHE A 34 -1.69 -16.87 2.04
CA PHE A 34 -1.94 -15.58 2.66
C PHE A 34 -1.03 -15.36 3.87
N ALA A 35 -0.43 -14.17 3.96
CA ALA A 35 0.11 -13.62 5.20
C ALA A 35 -0.18 -12.11 5.22
N PRO A 36 -0.68 -11.54 6.34
CA PRO A 36 -0.88 -10.10 6.43
C PRO A 36 0.41 -9.33 6.15
N ALA A 37 0.28 -8.14 5.56
CA ALA A 37 1.39 -7.20 5.52
C ALA A 37 1.88 -6.90 6.95
N ASP A 38 3.15 -6.50 7.05
CA ASP A 38 3.75 -5.98 8.28
C ASP A 38 3.62 -6.90 9.50
N SER A 39 3.65 -8.22 9.29
CA SER A 39 3.32 -9.19 10.32
C SER A 39 4.43 -10.21 10.55
N ALA A 40 4.70 -10.55 11.82
CA ALA A 40 5.66 -11.60 12.18
C ALA A 40 5.40 -12.95 11.47
N PRO A 41 4.14 -13.41 11.25
CA PRO A 41 3.89 -14.63 10.48
C PRO A 41 4.45 -14.62 9.05
N LEU A 42 4.48 -13.46 8.37
CA LEU A 42 5.11 -13.34 7.05
C LEU A 42 6.61 -13.68 7.14
N PHE A 43 7.31 -13.02 8.06
CA PHE A 43 8.76 -13.17 8.19
C PHE A 43 9.17 -14.56 8.69
N ILE A 44 8.47 -15.09 9.70
CA ILE A 44 8.69 -16.46 10.20
C ILE A 44 8.44 -17.50 9.08
N GLY A 45 7.43 -17.27 8.23
CA GLY A 45 7.16 -18.16 7.11
C GLY A 45 8.23 -18.12 6.03
N LEU A 46 8.82 -16.95 5.76
CA LEU A 46 9.97 -16.81 4.86
C LEU A 46 11.21 -17.48 5.44
N GLU A 47 11.55 -17.22 6.70
CA GLU A 47 12.68 -17.83 7.40
C GLU A 47 12.64 -19.37 7.30
N ARG A 48 11.46 -19.97 7.50
CA ARG A 48 11.29 -21.43 7.53
C ARG A 48 11.14 -22.08 6.16
N GLY A 49 11.04 -21.30 5.07
CA GLY A 49 10.73 -21.81 3.74
C GLY A 49 9.27 -22.24 3.55
N ASP A 50 8.37 -21.88 4.48
CA ASP A 50 6.92 -22.06 4.28
C ASP A 50 6.39 -21.11 3.20
N PHE A 51 7.05 -19.95 3.04
CA PHE A 51 6.90 -18.97 1.97
C PHE A 51 8.25 -18.81 1.25
N HIS A 52 8.22 -18.58 -0.06
CA HIS A 52 9.45 -18.49 -0.86
C HIS A 52 9.74 -17.06 -1.34
N PHE A 53 8.69 -16.28 -1.62
CA PHE A 53 8.82 -14.92 -2.14
C PHE A 53 7.60 -14.07 -1.77
N VAL A 54 7.84 -12.84 -1.37
CA VAL A 54 6.86 -11.75 -1.31
C VAL A 54 7.38 -10.58 -2.11
N CYS A 55 6.56 -10.06 -3.03
CA CYS A 55 7.00 -9.01 -3.95
C CYS A 55 7.15 -7.64 -3.28
N CYS A 56 6.34 -7.40 -2.25
CA CYS A 56 5.92 -6.04 -1.95
C CYS A 56 5.89 -5.76 -0.45
N ASN A 57 7.02 -5.95 0.21
CA ASN A 57 7.22 -5.43 1.56
C ASN A 57 7.44 -3.90 1.50
N TRP A 58 6.72 -3.14 2.32
CA TRP A 58 6.90 -1.71 2.47
C TRP A 58 7.77 -1.47 3.72
N PRO A 59 9.06 -1.11 3.55
CA PRO A 59 9.99 -1.12 4.67
C PRO A 59 9.56 -0.24 5.84
N SER A 60 8.92 0.90 5.57
CA SER A 60 8.54 1.82 6.63
C SER A 60 7.48 1.30 7.58
N TYR A 61 6.63 0.37 7.14
CA TYR A 61 5.59 -0.25 7.96
C TYR A 61 6.06 -1.53 8.66
N SER A 62 7.23 -2.05 8.34
CA SER A 62 7.74 -3.28 8.93
C SER A 62 9.17 -3.13 9.46
N ALA A 63 9.57 -1.92 9.84
CA ALA A 63 10.96 -1.61 10.18
C ALA A 63 11.50 -2.50 11.31
N GLU A 64 10.73 -2.67 12.40
CA GLU A 64 11.11 -3.54 13.52
C GLU A 64 11.28 -5.01 13.09
N LEU A 65 10.41 -5.49 12.19
CA LEU A 65 10.49 -6.85 11.65
C LEU A 65 11.66 -7.02 10.68
N LEU A 66 11.98 -6.00 9.89
CA LEU A 66 13.17 -6.01 9.04
C LEU A 66 14.43 -6.06 9.88
N ASP A 67 14.47 -5.33 10.99
CA ASP A 67 15.61 -5.37 11.91
C ASP A 67 15.81 -6.75 12.53
N GLU A 68 14.72 -7.42 12.92
CA GLU A 68 14.79 -8.76 13.52
C GLU A 68 15.11 -9.85 12.48
N TYR A 69 14.45 -9.86 11.32
CA TYR A 69 14.48 -11.00 10.41
C TYR A 69 15.38 -10.84 9.18
N VAL A 70 15.79 -9.61 8.85
CA VAL A 70 16.55 -9.30 7.63
C VAL A 70 17.90 -8.65 7.93
N ASN A 71 17.96 -7.71 8.89
CA ASN A 71 19.17 -6.93 9.16
C ASN A 71 20.03 -7.49 10.31
N ALA A 72 19.50 -8.43 11.12
CA ALA A 72 20.25 -9.07 12.19
C ALA A 72 21.44 -9.91 11.66
N GLU A 73 22.46 -10.13 12.49
CA GLU A 73 23.64 -10.91 12.09
C GLU A 73 23.32 -12.39 11.79
N ASP A 74 22.29 -12.93 12.43
CA ASP A 74 21.73 -14.27 12.26
C ASP A 74 20.41 -14.27 11.48
N ALA A 75 20.12 -13.20 10.74
CA ALA A 75 18.94 -13.09 9.90
C ALA A 75 18.91 -14.15 8.79
N GLU A 76 17.74 -14.78 8.64
CA GLU A 76 17.47 -15.87 7.71
C GLU A 76 16.39 -15.47 6.69
N VAL A 77 16.10 -14.18 6.49
CA VAL A 77 15.26 -13.68 5.38
C VAL A 77 16.10 -12.75 4.52
N GLU A 78 16.14 -13.00 3.21
CA GLU A 78 16.94 -12.20 2.29
C GLU A 78 16.10 -11.12 1.60
N ARG A 79 16.64 -9.90 1.54
CA ARG A 79 16.10 -8.78 0.76
C ARG A 79 16.71 -8.75 -0.64
N MET A 80 15.93 -9.13 -1.64
CA MET A 80 16.32 -9.22 -3.06
C MET A 80 16.19 -7.86 -3.79
N GLY A 81 16.50 -6.76 -3.11
CA GLY A 81 16.33 -5.41 -3.65
C GLY A 81 14.87 -4.97 -3.76
N THR A 82 14.58 -4.04 -4.68
CA THR A 82 13.23 -3.46 -4.86
C THR A 82 12.51 -4.10 -6.04
N VAL A 83 11.18 -4.11 -5.97
CA VAL A 83 10.32 -4.50 -7.11
C VAL A 83 10.14 -3.36 -8.10
N GLY A 84 10.71 -2.17 -7.87
CA GLY A 84 10.57 -1.01 -8.75
C GLY A 84 9.36 -0.11 -8.48
N ILE A 85 8.48 -0.51 -7.55
CA ILE A 85 7.39 0.33 -7.04
C ILE A 85 7.96 1.30 -6.01
N VAL A 86 7.63 2.58 -6.17
CA VAL A 86 7.93 3.64 -5.21
C VAL A 86 6.65 3.98 -4.46
N GLY A 87 6.67 3.72 -3.16
CA GLY A 87 5.57 3.95 -2.23
C GLY A 87 5.62 5.35 -1.64
N GLU A 88 4.53 6.10 -1.72
CA GLU A 88 4.34 7.34 -0.97
C GLU A 88 3.02 7.27 -0.21
N THR A 89 2.98 7.81 1.01
CA THR A 89 1.79 7.73 1.86
C THR A 89 1.43 9.12 2.37
N GLY A 90 0.13 9.36 2.53
CA GLY A 90 -0.36 10.56 3.17
C GLY A 90 -1.80 10.44 3.66
N TRP A 91 -2.30 11.57 4.13
CA TRP A 91 -3.72 11.78 4.35
C TRP A 91 -4.29 12.63 3.22
N TYR A 92 -5.50 12.28 2.79
CA TYR A 92 -6.11 12.83 1.60
C TYR A 92 -7.56 13.21 1.85
N VAL A 93 -8.00 14.22 1.12
CA VAL A 93 -9.42 14.57 0.98
C VAL A 93 -9.78 14.60 -0.51
N PRO A 94 -11.00 14.25 -0.91
CA PRO A 94 -11.46 14.54 -2.26
C PRO A 94 -11.40 16.04 -2.57
N SER A 95 -11.01 16.42 -3.79
CA SER A 95 -10.79 17.84 -4.14
C SER A 95 -11.99 18.74 -3.87
N TYR A 96 -13.22 18.22 -3.95
CA TYR A 96 -14.45 18.98 -3.73
C TYR A 96 -14.58 19.49 -2.28
N VAL A 97 -13.91 18.84 -1.32
CA VAL A 97 -13.89 19.30 0.07
C VAL A 97 -13.26 20.69 0.18
N ILE A 98 -12.21 20.93 -0.62
CA ILE A 98 -11.45 22.17 -0.65
C ILE A 98 -11.99 23.15 -1.71
N ASN A 99 -12.27 22.65 -2.92
CA ASN A 99 -12.56 23.50 -4.07
C ASN A 99 -14.06 23.62 -4.39
N GLY A 100 -14.89 22.79 -3.76
CA GLY A 100 -16.26 22.54 -4.22
C GLY A 100 -16.28 21.76 -5.53
N ASP A 101 -17.48 21.47 -6.00
CA ASP A 101 -17.75 20.88 -7.30
C ASP A 101 -19.06 21.48 -7.85
N ALA A 102 -18.93 22.49 -8.70
CA ALA A 102 -20.08 23.23 -9.22
C ALA A 102 -20.98 22.36 -10.11
N ASP A 103 -20.41 21.39 -10.84
CA ASP A 103 -21.16 20.49 -11.72
C ASP A 103 -22.04 19.54 -10.91
N ARG A 104 -21.60 19.17 -9.71
CA ARG A 104 -22.33 18.34 -8.75
C ARG A 104 -23.13 19.15 -7.71
N GLY A 105 -23.02 20.48 -7.72
CA GLY A 105 -23.68 21.37 -6.76
C GLY A 105 -23.13 21.26 -5.33
N ILE A 106 -21.85 20.89 -5.18
CA ILE A 106 -21.16 20.75 -3.88
C ILE A 106 -20.41 22.05 -3.59
N GLU A 107 -20.68 22.67 -2.44
CA GLU A 107 -19.91 23.81 -1.95
C GLU A 107 -18.62 23.35 -1.23
N ALA A 108 -17.57 24.16 -1.28
CA ALA A 108 -16.35 23.92 -0.53
C ALA A 108 -16.63 24.04 0.98
N VAL A 109 -16.47 22.94 1.71
CA VAL A 109 -16.69 22.89 3.16
C VAL A 109 -15.42 23.14 3.97
N ALA A 110 -14.24 22.96 3.36
CA ALA A 110 -12.94 23.26 3.97
C ALA A 110 -11.99 24.00 3.00
N PRO A 111 -12.34 25.20 2.53
CA PRO A 111 -11.63 25.87 1.43
C PRO A 111 -10.17 26.22 1.71
N ASN A 112 -9.77 26.37 2.98
CA ASN A 112 -8.40 26.69 3.38
C ASN A 112 -7.65 25.49 3.96
N LEU A 113 -8.22 24.28 3.97
CA LEU A 113 -7.52 23.09 4.43
C LEU A 113 -6.39 22.75 3.46
N ARG A 114 -5.14 22.90 3.89
CA ARG A 114 -3.95 22.55 3.08
C ARG A 114 -2.98 21.69 3.86
N THR A 115 -2.74 22.02 5.11
CA THR A 115 -1.74 21.38 5.95
C THR A 115 -2.37 20.66 7.13
N VAL A 116 -1.64 19.75 7.78
CA VAL A 116 -2.09 19.11 9.02
C VAL A 116 -2.42 20.11 10.13
N SER A 117 -1.75 21.27 10.15
CA SER A 117 -2.04 22.35 11.11
C SER A 117 -3.43 22.98 10.93
N ASP A 118 -4.04 22.83 9.75
CA ASP A 118 -5.37 23.37 9.46
C ASP A 118 -6.50 22.44 9.89
N LEU A 119 -6.22 21.16 10.17
CA LEU A 119 -7.22 20.12 10.44
C LEU A 119 -8.19 20.52 11.56
N ASN A 120 -7.67 21.06 12.68
CA ASN A 120 -8.47 21.46 13.83
C ASN A 120 -9.49 22.56 13.53
N GLN A 121 -9.27 23.38 12.50
CA GLN A 121 -10.23 24.39 12.04
C GLN A 121 -11.48 23.75 11.40
N TYR A 122 -11.35 22.51 10.94
CA TYR A 122 -12.37 21.77 10.19
C TYR A 122 -12.77 20.46 10.86
N LYS A 123 -12.38 20.21 12.12
CA LYS A 123 -12.68 18.94 12.81
C LYS A 123 -14.17 18.60 12.81
N ASP A 124 -15.05 19.60 12.98
CA ASP A 124 -16.50 19.42 12.99
C ASP A 124 -17.05 19.04 11.61
N VAL A 125 -16.32 19.38 10.52
CA VAL A 125 -16.66 18.99 9.14
C VAL A 125 -16.45 17.49 8.95
N PHE A 126 -15.43 16.91 9.58
CA PHE A 126 -15.08 15.49 9.46
C PHE A 126 -15.59 14.64 10.63
N ALA A 127 -16.28 15.23 11.60
CA ALA A 127 -16.79 14.51 12.76
C ALA A 127 -17.91 13.55 12.37
N THR A 128 -17.93 12.37 12.99
CA THR A 128 -18.94 11.34 12.77
C THR A 128 -19.57 10.91 14.10
N SER A 129 -20.61 10.07 14.05
CA SER A 129 -21.19 9.49 15.27
C SER A 129 -20.17 8.76 16.13
N ASP A 130 -19.15 8.17 15.50
CA ASP A 130 -18.18 7.29 16.15
C ASP A 130 -17.08 8.10 16.84
N THR A 131 -16.82 9.32 16.36
CA THR A 131 -15.77 10.22 16.87
C THR A 131 -16.32 11.38 17.71
N GLY A 132 -17.65 11.54 17.77
CA GLY A 132 -18.31 12.57 18.57
C GLY A 132 -17.98 13.99 18.08
N THR A 133 -17.17 14.73 18.85
CA THR A 133 -16.74 16.10 18.52
C THR A 133 -15.34 16.19 17.94
N SER A 134 -14.65 15.06 17.80
CA SER A 134 -13.37 14.97 17.10
C SER A 134 -13.62 14.66 15.63
N GLY A 135 -12.76 15.17 14.75
CA GLY A 135 -12.79 14.79 13.35
C GLY A 135 -12.46 13.31 13.17
N ARG A 136 -12.85 12.72 12.04
CA ARG A 136 -12.51 11.33 11.72
C ARG A 136 -11.42 11.26 10.65
N LEU A 137 -10.40 10.48 10.91
CA LEU A 137 -9.46 9.96 9.91
C LEU A 137 -9.86 8.52 9.58
N LEU A 138 -10.28 8.27 8.34
CA LEU A 138 -10.54 6.92 7.86
C LEU A 138 -9.21 6.19 7.64
N GLU A 139 -9.06 5.04 8.29
CA GLU A 139 -7.94 4.11 8.13
C GLU A 139 -8.43 2.79 7.55
N PHE A 140 -7.51 2.02 6.95
CA PHE A 140 -7.86 0.83 6.18
C PHE A 140 -7.98 -0.39 7.09
N THR A 141 -6.90 -0.80 7.73
CA THR A 141 -6.88 -1.92 8.68
C THR A 141 -5.86 -1.66 9.78
N ALA A 142 -6.18 -2.07 11.00
CA ALA A 142 -5.27 -1.96 12.15
C ALA A 142 -4.12 -2.98 12.09
N ALA A 143 -4.11 -3.85 11.06
CA ALA A 143 -3.03 -4.80 10.83
C ALA A 143 -1.80 -4.15 10.16
N TRP A 144 -1.95 -2.98 9.54
CA TRP A 144 -0.84 -2.24 8.92
C TRP A 144 -0.26 -1.26 9.92
N ASP A 145 1.06 -1.09 9.93
CA ASP A 145 1.73 -0.28 10.95
C ASP A 145 1.69 1.23 10.67
N THR A 146 0.51 1.77 10.36
CA THR A 146 0.34 3.16 9.92
C THR A 146 0.50 4.19 11.04
N ARG A 147 0.58 3.78 12.32
CA ARG A 147 0.70 4.60 13.55
C ARG A 147 -0.08 5.93 13.51
N PRO A 148 -1.40 5.90 13.23
CA PRO A 148 -2.15 7.13 13.00
C PRO A 148 -2.42 7.87 14.30
N GLU A 149 -2.63 7.18 15.42
CA GLU A 149 -2.84 7.81 16.72
C GLU A 149 -1.62 8.63 17.17
N GLU A 150 -0.41 8.08 17.06
CA GLU A 150 0.82 8.78 17.42
C GLU A 150 1.04 10.02 16.55
N ARG A 151 0.74 9.95 15.24
CA ARG A 151 0.81 11.11 14.33
C ARG A 151 -0.23 12.17 14.68
N LEU A 152 -1.48 11.76 14.92
CA LEU A 152 -2.54 12.70 15.32
C LEU A 152 -2.19 13.40 16.64
N GLU A 153 -1.68 12.67 17.63
CA GLU A 153 -1.23 13.24 18.90
C GLU A 153 -0.05 14.20 18.71
N ALA A 154 0.97 13.81 17.95
CA ALA A 154 2.14 14.64 17.70
C ALA A 154 1.77 15.97 17.03
N PHE A 155 0.90 15.94 16.01
CA PHE A 155 0.38 17.14 15.37
C PHE A 155 -0.64 17.92 16.22
N GLY A 156 -1.07 17.39 17.36
CA GLY A 156 -2.13 17.99 18.19
C GLY A 156 -3.47 18.08 17.47
N ALA A 157 -3.74 17.15 16.55
CA ALA A 157 -4.98 17.09 15.79
C ALA A 157 -6.10 16.46 16.64
N ASP A 158 -7.21 17.17 16.86
CA ASP A 158 -8.41 16.68 17.54
C ASP A 158 -9.25 15.82 16.57
N PHE A 159 -8.65 14.69 16.20
CA PHE A 159 -9.15 13.70 15.28
C PHE A 159 -8.95 12.32 15.87
N GLN A 160 -9.76 11.36 15.44
CA GLN A 160 -9.64 9.96 15.81
C GLN A 160 -9.53 9.11 14.55
N ALA A 161 -8.55 8.20 14.55
CA ALA A 161 -8.43 7.18 13.52
C ALA A 161 -9.55 6.14 13.69
N VAL A 162 -10.20 5.79 12.59
CA VAL A 162 -11.25 4.77 12.56
C VAL A 162 -10.95 3.80 11.43
N PHE A 163 -10.67 2.55 11.79
CA PHE A 163 -10.31 1.50 10.86
C PHE A 163 -11.56 0.83 10.24
N ALA A 164 -11.63 0.81 8.91
CA ALA A 164 -12.69 0.11 8.18
C ALA A 164 -12.55 -1.43 8.23
N GLY A 165 -11.33 -1.91 8.53
CA GLY A 165 -10.98 -3.33 8.68
C GLY A 165 -10.43 -4.00 7.42
N SER A 166 -10.46 -3.35 6.26
CA SER A 166 -9.84 -3.83 5.01
C SER A 166 -9.76 -2.71 3.97
N GLU A 167 -8.92 -2.90 2.94
CA GLU A 167 -8.88 -2.02 1.77
C GLU A 167 -10.26 -1.86 1.11
N GLY A 168 -10.94 -2.97 0.85
CA GLY A 168 -12.26 -2.94 0.20
C GLY A 168 -13.30 -2.16 1.00
N ALA A 169 -13.29 -2.29 2.33
CA ALA A 169 -14.22 -1.55 3.20
C ALA A 169 -13.93 -0.05 3.21
N ALA A 170 -12.66 0.35 3.34
CA ALA A 170 -12.28 1.76 3.33
C ALA A 170 -12.56 2.41 1.96
N LEU A 171 -12.27 1.71 0.85
CA LEU A 171 -12.56 2.21 -0.49
C LEU A 171 -14.06 2.27 -0.79
N ALA A 172 -14.86 1.36 -0.26
CA ALA A 172 -16.32 1.44 -0.36
C ALA A 172 -16.87 2.66 0.40
N GLU A 173 -16.30 2.98 1.55
CA GLU A 173 -16.68 4.17 2.30
C GLU A 173 -16.25 5.46 1.59
N LEU A 174 -15.03 5.51 1.08
CA LEU A 174 -14.53 6.62 0.26
C LEU A 174 -15.41 6.82 -0.99
N ASP A 175 -15.77 5.75 -1.70
CA ASP A 175 -16.68 5.83 -2.85
C ASP A 175 -18.04 6.41 -2.43
N ALA A 176 -18.61 5.89 -1.34
CA ALA A 176 -19.92 6.34 -0.88
C ALA A 176 -19.91 7.82 -0.45
N ALA A 177 -18.87 8.28 0.23
CA ALA A 177 -18.67 9.69 0.57
C ALA A 177 -18.49 10.53 -0.70
N PHE A 178 -17.64 10.06 -1.63
CA PHE A 178 -17.41 10.70 -2.91
C PHE A 178 -18.71 10.89 -3.68
N GLN A 179 -19.56 9.86 -3.82
CA GLN A 179 -20.84 9.93 -4.53
C GLN A 179 -21.82 10.91 -3.90
N ARG A 180 -21.85 11.00 -2.56
CA ARG A 180 -22.72 11.94 -1.83
C ARG A 180 -22.17 13.36 -1.77
N GLY A 181 -20.88 13.55 -2.05
CA GLY A 181 -20.21 14.83 -1.83
C GLY A 181 -19.93 15.12 -0.36
N ASP A 182 -19.92 14.08 0.48
CA ASP A 182 -19.65 14.22 1.91
C ASP A 182 -18.15 14.42 2.13
N PRO A 183 -17.73 15.25 3.10
CA PRO A 183 -16.33 15.38 3.46
C PRO A 183 -15.80 14.08 4.09
N ILE A 184 -14.61 13.68 3.64
CA ILE A 184 -13.88 12.54 4.20
C ILE A 184 -12.39 12.83 4.18
N LEU A 185 -11.72 12.58 5.30
CA LEU A 185 -10.27 12.56 5.43
C LEU A 185 -9.87 11.09 5.55
N THR A 186 -8.97 10.63 4.68
CA THR A 186 -8.57 9.22 4.65
C THR A 186 -7.05 9.09 4.52
N TYR A 187 -6.51 8.07 5.17
CA TYR A 187 -5.23 7.50 4.80
C TYR A 187 -5.30 6.92 3.38
N LEU A 188 -4.23 7.09 2.60
CA LEU A 188 -4.02 6.40 1.33
C LEU A 188 -2.52 6.41 0.94
N TRP A 189 -2.16 5.61 -0.06
CA TRP A 189 -0.81 5.55 -0.63
C TRP A 189 -0.81 5.72 -2.15
N GLU A 190 0.38 5.96 -2.71
CA GLU A 190 0.70 5.87 -4.12
C GLU A 190 1.71 4.74 -4.33
N PRO A 191 1.60 3.95 -5.42
CA PRO A 191 0.58 4.04 -6.46
C PRO A 191 -0.77 3.49 -6.00
N HIS A 192 -1.86 4.20 -6.33
CA HIS A 192 -3.21 3.70 -6.12
C HIS A 192 -4.20 4.34 -7.10
N TRP A 193 -5.11 3.54 -7.66
CA TRP A 193 -6.09 3.99 -8.64
C TRP A 193 -7.06 5.06 -8.10
N ALA A 194 -7.33 5.02 -6.80
CA ALA A 194 -8.29 5.90 -6.13
C ALA A 194 -7.92 7.39 -6.25
N HIS A 195 -6.64 7.73 -6.41
CA HIS A 195 -6.21 9.10 -6.68
C HIS A 195 -6.84 9.67 -7.96
N ALA A 196 -6.82 8.87 -9.03
CA ALA A 196 -7.39 9.26 -10.31
C ALA A 196 -8.93 9.30 -10.26
N LYS A 197 -9.56 8.29 -9.65
CA LYS A 197 -11.03 8.20 -9.62
C LYS A 197 -11.68 9.30 -8.76
N TYR A 198 -11.09 9.62 -7.61
CA TYR A 198 -11.70 10.54 -6.64
C TYR A 198 -11.07 11.93 -6.62
N ASN A 199 -10.07 12.18 -7.48
CA ASN A 199 -9.33 13.43 -7.57
C ASN A 199 -8.86 13.89 -6.18
N LEU A 200 -8.07 13.03 -5.53
CA LEU A 200 -7.66 13.23 -4.16
C LEU A 200 -6.59 14.33 -4.06
N VAL A 201 -6.66 15.09 -2.97
CA VAL A 201 -5.69 16.13 -2.61
C VAL A 201 -5.04 15.72 -1.31
N GLN A 202 -3.71 15.61 -1.31
CA GLN A 202 -2.93 15.31 -0.12
C GLN A 202 -2.95 16.51 0.84
N ILE A 203 -3.04 16.21 2.13
CA ILE A 203 -2.83 17.17 3.21
C ILE A 203 -1.33 17.26 3.48
N ASP A 204 -0.78 18.45 3.33
CA ASP A 204 0.65 18.70 3.49
C ASP A 204 1.10 18.44 4.94
N MET A 205 2.16 17.67 5.06
CA MET A 205 2.86 17.37 6.32
C MET A 205 4.30 17.89 6.25
N PRO A 206 4.96 18.16 7.39
CA PRO A 206 6.41 18.37 7.38
C PRO A 206 7.12 17.18 6.72
N ALA A 207 8.15 17.43 5.92
CA ALA A 207 8.88 16.35 5.24
C ALA A 207 9.46 15.35 6.26
N TRP A 208 9.48 14.07 5.90
CA TRP A 208 10.12 13.04 6.70
C TRP A 208 11.63 13.28 6.81
N THR A 209 12.21 13.00 7.99
CA THR A 209 13.65 13.02 8.27
C THR A 209 14.04 11.77 9.07
N SER A 210 15.32 11.49 9.24
CA SER A 210 15.78 10.34 10.04
C SER A 210 15.41 10.41 11.53
N ASP A 211 14.99 11.57 12.03
CA ASP A 211 14.48 11.69 13.41
C ASP A 211 13.03 11.17 13.52
N CYS A 212 12.37 10.95 12.37
CA CYS A 212 10.99 10.50 12.27
C CYS A 212 10.88 8.98 12.27
N TYR A 213 9.77 8.48 12.79
CA TYR A 213 9.40 7.08 12.66
C TYR A 213 9.40 6.64 11.18
N PRO A 214 9.93 5.45 10.84
CA PRO A 214 10.45 4.44 11.78
C PRO A 214 11.94 4.57 12.15
N ASP A 215 12.73 5.43 11.51
CA ASP A 215 14.17 5.57 11.81
C ASP A 215 14.42 6.18 13.20
N GLY A 216 13.57 7.13 13.59
CA GLY A 216 13.55 7.77 14.90
C GLY A 216 12.21 7.59 15.62
N ASP A 217 11.96 8.40 16.63
CA ASP A 217 10.77 8.32 17.48
C ASP A 217 9.78 9.49 17.29
N SER A 218 10.10 10.44 16.40
CA SER A 218 9.23 11.57 16.11
C SER A 218 8.11 11.20 15.14
N PHE A 219 6.90 11.66 15.45
CA PHE A 219 5.73 11.57 14.56
C PHE A 219 5.29 12.95 14.02
N ASN A 220 6.11 14.00 14.22
CA ASN A 220 5.83 15.38 13.78
C ASN A 220 6.17 15.64 12.30
N CYS A 221 5.95 14.64 11.44
CA CYS A 221 6.37 14.62 10.05
C CYS A 221 5.50 13.65 9.24
N GLY A 222 5.57 13.79 7.93
CA GLY A 222 4.95 12.88 6.98
C GLY A 222 5.64 11.53 6.95
N PHE A 223 5.27 10.73 5.97
CA PHE A 223 5.76 9.37 5.77
C PHE A 223 7.04 9.38 4.94
N PRO A 224 7.95 8.42 5.15
CA PRO A 224 9.07 8.21 4.23
C PRO A 224 8.57 7.72 2.87
N THR A 225 9.37 7.95 1.83
CA THR A 225 9.18 7.30 0.53
C THR A 225 9.80 5.91 0.56
N ASP A 226 9.02 4.88 0.25
CA ASP A 226 9.47 3.50 0.27
C ASP A 226 9.89 3.00 -1.11
N GLY A 227 11.09 2.43 -1.19
CA GLY A 227 11.42 1.48 -2.25
C GLY A 227 10.85 0.12 -1.88
N VAL A 228 9.69 -0.24 -2.44
CA VAL A 228 8.98 -1.48 -2.11
C VAL A 228 9.89 -2.68 -2.37
N ALA A 229 10.13 -3.45 -1.32
CA ALA A 229 11.16 -4.48 -1.26
C ALA A 229 10.62 -5.87 -1.61
N LYS A 230 11.47 -6.65 -2.27
CA LYS A 230 11.29 -8.08 -2.47
C LYS A 230 11.96 -8.81 -1.31
N LEU A 231 11.22 -9.66 -0.61
CA LEU A 231 11.78 -10.54 0.42
C LEU A 231 11.63 -12.00 -0.02
N ILE A 232 12.67 -12.80 0.25
CA ILE A 232 12.73 -14.20 -0.14
C ILE A 232 13.20 -15.09 1.01
N TRP A 233 12.84 -16.36 0.90
CA TRP A 233 13.49 -17.41 1.66
C TRP A 233 14.93 -17.62 1.16
N PRO A 234 15.94 -17.75 2.05
CA PRO A 234 17.35 -17.86 1.63
C PRO A 234 17.67 -19.06 0.74
N GLY A 235 16.95 -20.18 0.91
CA GLY A 235 17.17 -21.37 0.08
C GLY A 235 16.58 -21.26 -1.33
N LEU A 236 15.94 -20.13 -1.69
CA LEU A 236 15.32 -19.95 -2.99
C LEU A 236 16.30 -20.12 -4.15
N GLN A 237 17.53 -19.60 -4.01
CA GLN A 237 18.57 -19.72 -5.05
C GLN A 237 18.98 -21.17 -5.27
N ASP A 238 19.12 -21.95 -4.19
CA ASP A 238 19.59 -23.33 -4.26
C ASP A 238 18.51 -24.29 -4.78
N GLU A 239 17.25 -24.09 -4.37
CA GLU A 239 16.14 -24.96 -4.78
C GLU A 239 15.51 -24.57 -6.12
N PHE A 240 15.45 -23.27 -6.43
CA PHE A 240 14.79 -22.73 -7.62
C PHE A 240 15.66 -21.69 -8.34
N PRO A 241 16.83 -22.07 -8.88
CA PRO A 241 17.82 -21.12 -9.41
C PRO A 241 17.30 -20.27 -10.57
N GLU A 242 16.52 -20.84 -11.49
CA GLU A 242 15.91 -20.07 -12.60
C GLU A 242 14.88 -19.07 -12.08
N ALA A 243 14.01 -19.49 -11.14
CA ALA A 243 13.04 -18.60 -10.52
C ALA A 243 13.73 -17.49 -9.70
N TYR A 244 14.82 -17.79 -9.01
CA TYR A 244 15.62 -16.79 -8.30
C TYR A 244 16.14 -15.72 -9.27
N GLU A 245 16.69 -16.12 -10.42
CA GLU A 245 17.16 -15.19 -11.45
C GLU A 245 16.01 -14.33 -12.01
N PHE A 246 14.87 -14.96 -12.34
CA PHE A 246 13.67 -14.23 -12.75
C PHE A 246 13.20 -13.23 -11.69
N LEU A 247 13.03 -13.66 -10.43
CA LEU A 247 12.54 -12.82 -9.34
C LEU A 247 13.52 -11.69 -8.99
N SER A 248 14.83 -11.90 -9.21
CA SER A 248 15.85 -10.85 -9.09
C SER A 248 15.67 -9.77 -10.15
N ASN A 249 15.41 -10.17 -11.40
CA ASN A 249 15.16 -9.26 -12.53
C ASN A 249 13.75 -8.64 -12.50
N PHE A 250 12.79 -9.29 -11.85
CA PHE A 250 11.40 -8.88 -11.79
C PHE A 250 11.26 -7.47 -11.19
N GLN A 251 10.71 -6.58 -12.00
CA GLN A 251 10.44 -5.20 -11.65
C GLN A 251 9.11 -4.76 -12.25
N MET A 252 8.34 -3.97 -11.53
CA MET A 252 7.10 -3.36 -11.98
C MET A 252 7.08 -1.90 -11.57
N THR A 253 6.64 -1.04 -12.48
CA THR A 253 6.48 0.39 -12.20
C THR A 253 5.12 0.67 -11.57
N ASN A 254 5.02 1.81 -10.88
CA ASN A 254 3.77 2.35 -10.34
C ASN A 254 2.62 2.36 -11.36
N ALA A 255 2.91 2.74 -12.62
CA ALA A 255 1.93 2.83 -13.69
C ALA A 255 1.40 1.44 -14.10
N GLN A 256 2.29 0.45 -14.22
CA GLN A 256 1.93 -0.92 -14.58
C GLN A 256 1.09 -1.59 -13.48
N GLN A 257 1.44 -1.39 -12.21
CA GLN A 257 0.63 -1.89 -11.10
C GLN A 257 -0.79 -1.29 -11.12
N ASN A 258 -0.87 0.04 -11.28
CA ASN A 258 -2.16 0.73 -11.33
C ASN A 258 -3.03 0.29 -12.51
N GLU A 259 -2.44 0.01 -13.68
CA GLU A 259 -3.16 -0.52 -14.84
C GLU A 259 -3.89 -1.83 -14.50
N ILE A 260 -3.19 -2.77 -13.84
CA ILE A 260 -3.77 -4.07 -13.45
C ILE A 260 -4.89 -3.87 -12.41
N VAL A 261 -4.65 -3.04 -11.39
CA VAL A 261 -5.63 -2.80 -10.31
C VAL A 261 -6.85 -2.02 -10.82
N LEU A 262 -6.69 -1.12 -11.78
CA LEU A 262 -7.80 -0.45 -12.46
C LEU A 262 -8.68 -1.45 -13.20
N ASN A 263 -8.08 -2.35 -13.99
CA ASN A 263 -8.84 -3.38 -14.70
C ASN A 263 -9.57 -4.34 -13.74
N LEU A 264 -8.95 -4.70 -12.62
CA LEU A 264 -9.58 -5.48 -11.54
C LEU A 264 -10.87 -4.81 -11.04
N THR A 265 -10.82 -3.49 -10.81
CA THR A 265 -11.90 -2.74 -10.16
C THR A 265 -13.01 -2.28 -11.12
N GLU A 266 -12.68 -1.98 -12.38
CA GLU A 266 -13.64 -1.50 -13.37
C GLU A 266 -14.35 -2.62 -14.16
N ASN A 267 -13.66 -3.74 -14.39
CA ASN A 267 -14.16 -4.82 -15.27
C ASN A 267 -14.63 -6.08 -14.53
N ASP A 268 -14.73 -6.03 -13.18
CA ASP A 268 -15.16 -7.16 -12.33
C ASP A 268 -14.35 -8.45 -12.61
N LEU A 269 -13.06 -8.28 -12.91
CA LEU A 269 -12.13 -9.38 -13.15
C LEU A 269 -11.64 -9.97 -11.82
N THR A 270 -11.17 -11.20 -11.84
CA THR A 270 -10.30 -11.67 -10.75
C THR A 270 -8.90 -11.06 -10.93
N VAL A 271 -8.14 -10.93 -9.83
CA VAL A 271 -6.75 -10.45 -9.87
C VAL A 271 -5.92 -11.19 -10.92
N ARG A 272 -6.06 -12.52 -10.96
CA ARG A 272 -5.34 -13.36 -11.92
C ARG A 272 -5.75 -13.10 -13.37
N GLN A 273 -7.02 -12.82 -13.64
CA GLN A 273 -7.46 -12.45 -14.99
C GLN A 273 -6.89 -11.10 -15.43
N ALA A 274 -6.97 -10.08 -14.57
CA ALA A 274 -6.41 -8.76 -14.87
C ALA A 274 -4.88 -8.82 -15.07
N ALA A 275 -4.18 -9.60 -14.24
CA ALA A 275 -2.74 -9.84 -14.41
C ALA A 275 -2.42 -10.62 -15.70
N GLN A 276 -3.24 -11.60 -16.09
CA GLN A 276 -3.06 -12.33 -17.35
C GLN A 276 -3.21 -11.41 -18.56
N GLU A 277 -4.24 -10.56 -18.58
CA GLU A 277 -4.42 -9.58 -19.66
C GLU A 277 -3.21 -8.66 -19.78
N TRP A 278 -2.65 -8.23 -18.64
CA TRP A 278 -1.44 -7.44 -18.62
C TRP A 278 -0.21 -8.21 -19.14
N VAL A 279 -0.02 -9.46 -18.71
CA VAL A 279 1.08 -10.31 -19.20
C VAL A 279 0.97 -10.49 -20.72
N ASP A 280 -0.19 -10.84 -21.24
CA ASP A 280 -0.40 -11.04 -22.67
C ASP A 280 -0.12 -9.77 -23.49
N ALA A 281 -0.44 -8.59 -22.94
CA ALA A 281 -0.27 -7.30 -23.61
C ALA A 281 1.15 -6.71 -23.49
N ASN A 282 1.95 -7.16 -22.51
CA ASN A 282 3.21 -6.51 -22.13
C ASN A 282 4.46 -7.40 -22.29
N GLU A 283 4.47 -8.35 -23.24
CA GLU A 283 5.62 -9.23 -23.50
C GLU A 283 6.94 -8.48 -23.66
N SER A 284 6.95 -7.35 -24.37
CA SER A 284 8.16 -6.55 -24.56
C SER A 284 8.76 -6.00 -23.26
N VAL A 285 7.97 -5.95 -22.18
CA VAL A 285 8.41 -5.53 -20.85
C VAL A 285 8.98 -6.74 -20.10
N TRP A 286 8.17 -7.78 -19.92
CA TRP A 286 8.54 -8.87 -19.02
C TRP A 286 9.49 -9.90 -19.63
N ARG A 287 9.63 -9.94 -20.95
CA ARG A 287 10.55 -10.89 -21.63
C ARG A 287 11.99 -10.73 -21.15
N SER A 288 12.41 -9.52 -20.81
CA SER A 288 13.76 -9.26 -20.28
C SER A 288 13.97 -9.71 -18.83
N TRP A 289 12.91 -10.10 -18.12
CA TRP A 289 13.02 -10.62 -16.75
C TRP A 289 13.33 -12.11 -16.74
N ILE A 290 12.94 -12.85 -17.78
CA ILE A 290 13.16 -14.29 -17.90
C ILE A 290 14.63 -14.57 -18.30
N PRO A 291 15.30 -15.59 -17.70
CA PRO A 291 16.63 -16.05 -18.09
C PRO A 291 16.77 -16.54 -19.54
#